data_AF-A0A936QJM1-F1
#
_entry.id   AF-A0A936QJM1-F1
#
_cell.length_a   1.000
_cell.length_b   1.000
_cell.length_c   1.000
_cell.angle_alpha   90.00
_cell.angle_beta   90.00
_cell.angle_gamma   90.00
#
_symmetry.space_group_name_H-M   'P 1'
#
loop_
_entity.id
_entity.type
_entity.pdbx_description
1 polymer ?
#
loop_
_entity_poly.entity_id
_entity_poly.type
_entity_poly.pdbx_seq_one_letter_code
_entity_poly.pdbx_strand_id
1 'polypeptide(L)'
;MKKVSFIINDVSDIANGATDYYGNRIEIFATALDYDLRGTHNWLRNVITHEFTHAVQIQAAMKYSRKNACCLSSQWLGYENEVRPDVLYGYPNAIVSYPLSGVGVPAWFAEGTSQYQRQQLSYEQWDSHRDMILRSYIEDGNMLSWGEMGQFSSITSLKAESIYNLGYALTRYIAQKYGEDKLRLITEKLGELTNFSMDKAMKEAIGIDGKDLYNEWVAYLKTDYDNRLRNVKKDKMEGEIIEKTGFANYNPQFSPDGNNISYLSHPDFDDGTTGLFIYDISKKKTEVYQLRFLQIIPGLPTERKSFLQKEFSSDYSSFDSF
;
A
#
# COMPACT_ATOMS: atom_id res chain seq x y z
N MET A 1 7.72 23.00 22.27
CA MET A 1 6.94 22.56 21.10
C MET A 1 7.88 22.41 19.90
N LYS A 2 7.84 21.27 19.21
CA LYS A 2 8.57 21.08 17.94
C LYS A 2 7.65 21.53 16.80
N LYS A 3 8.21 22.22 15.80
CA LYS A 3 7.47 22.65 14.61
C LYS A 3 7.49 21.54 13.55
N VAL A 4 6.41 21.45 12.78
CA VAL A 4 6.29 20.63 11.56
C VAL A 4 6.05 21.58 10.40
N SER A 5 6.81 21.40 9.33
CA SER A 5 6.71 22.22 8.11
C SER A 5 5.89 21.48 7.07
N PHE A 6 4.82 22.10 6.58
CA PHE A 6 4.02 21.59 5.47
C PHE A 6 4.44 22.28 4.18
N ILE A 7 4.68 21.50 3.13
CA ILE A 7 4.94 21.97 1.77
C ILE A 7 3.81 21.45 0.90
N ILE A 8 3.08 22.36 0.25
CA ILE A 8 2.02 22.02 -0.69
C ILE A 8 2.55 22.31 -2.09
N ASN A 9 2.67 21.28 -2.90
CA ASN A 9 3.18 21.35 -4.25
C ASN A 9 2.06 21.12 -5.27
N ASP A 10 2.08 21.91 -6.35
CA ASP A 10 1.15 21.83 -7.49
C ASP A 10 1.96 21.72 -8.80
N VAL A 11 3.11 21.06 -8.72
CA VAL A 11 4.08 20.98 -9.82
C VAL A 11 3.76 19.86 -10.82
N SER A 12 2.76 19.03 -10.53
CA SER A 12 2.43 17.82 -11.26
C SER A 12 0.97 17.40 -11.00
N ASP A 13 0.37 16.74 -12.00
CA ASP A 13 -0.93 16.07 -11.87
C ASP A 13 -0.85 14.75 -11.07
N ILE A 14 0.32 14.41 -10.51
CA ILE A 14 0.47 13.27 -9.62
C ILE A 14 -0.04 13.64 -8.23
N ALA A 15 -0.93 12.82 -7.68
CA ALA A 15 -1.37 12.93 -6.31
C ALA A 15 -0.51 12.05 -5.40
N ASN A 16 0.12 12.64 -4.38
CA ASN A 16 0.92 11.92 -3.41
C ASN A 16 1.06 12.69 -2.08
N GLY A 17 1.49 11.99 -1.04
CA GLY A 17 1.91 12.52 0.26
C GLY A 17 3.23 11.89 0.65
N ALA A 18 4.13 12.67 1.27
CA ALA A 18 5.39 12.15 1.77
C ALA A 18 5.78 12.81 3.08
N THR A 19 6.05 11.97 4.08
CA THR A 19 6.51 12.41 5.40
C THR A 19 8.00 12.14 5.59
N ASP A 20 8.78 13.22 5.72
CA ASP A 20 10.12 13.18 6.31
C ASP A 20 10.03 13.34 7.83
N TYR A 21 9.95 12.21 8.50
CA TYR A 21 9.86 12.10 9.95
C TYR A 21 11.18 12.46 10.68
N TYR A 22 12.32 12.49 9.98
CA TYR A 22 13.58 12.99 10.55
C TYR A 22 13.61 14.52 10.55
N GLY A 23 13.26 15.13 9.41
CA GLY A 23 13.26 16.58 9.19
C GLY A 23 12.05 17.33 9.74
N ASN A 24 10.99 16.64 10.21
CA ASN A 24 9.68 17.24 10.52
C ASN A 24 9.10 18.01 9.31
N ARG A 25 9.19 17.40 8.14
CA ARG A 25 8.70 17.99 6.89
C ARG A 25 7.67 17.05 6.28
N ILE A 26 6.52 17.60 5.94
CA ILE A 26 5.45 16.89 5.26
C ILE A 26 5.24 17.58 3.91
N GLU A 27 5.33 16.80 2.84
CA GLU A 27 5.12 17.24 1.47
C GLU A 27 3.82 16.64 0.94
N ILE A 28 2.98 17.47 0.33
CA ILE A 28 1.64 17.10 -0.12
C ILE A 28 1.44 17.67 -1.52
N PHE A 29 0.92 16.84 -2.41
CA PHE A 29 0.50 17.29 -3.73
C PHE A 29 -0.95 17.78 -3.67
N ALA A 30 -1.21 18.94 -4.27
CA ALA A 30 -2.53 19.58 -4.27
C ALA A 30 -3.56 18.77 -5.08
N THR A 31 -3.10 18.09 -6.12
CA THR A 31 -3.91 17.20 -6.98
C THR A 31 -4.47 16.04 -6.16
N ALA A 32 -5.78 15.80 -6.29
CA ALA A 32 -6.45 14.75 -5.56
C ALA A 32 -6.12 13.36 -6.11
N LEU A 33 -5.82 12.41 -5.22
CA LEU A 33 -5.68 11.01 -5.60
C LEU A 33 -7.08 10.44 -5.83
N ASP A 34 -7.47 10.37 -7.09
CA ASP A 34 -8.67 9.67 -7.51
C ASP A 34 -8.29 8.24 -7.90
N TYR A 35 -8.73 7.27 -7.10
CA TYR A 35 -8.32 5.87 -7.23
C TYR A 35 -9.55 4.99 -7.07
N ASP A 36 -9.88 4.20 -8.11
CA ASP A 36 -11.12 3.44 -8.22
C ASP A 36 -11.35 2.42 -7.09
N LEU A 37 -10.27 2.02 -6.38
CA LEU A 37 -10.33 1.09 -5.26
C LEU A 37 -10.62 1.76 -3.89
N ARG A 38 -10.77 3.09 -3.85
CA ARG A 38 -11.11 3.86 -2.66
C ARG A 38 -12.36 4.70 -2.87
N GLY A 39 -13.15 4.89 -1.83
CA GLY A 39 -14.32 5.77 -1.87
C GLY A 39 -13.95 7.26 -1.96
N THR A 40 -14.96 8.07 -2.29
CA THR A 40 -14.83 9.53 -2.33
C THR A 40 -14.50 10.09 -0.95
N HIS A 41 -13.45 10.91 -0.88
CA HIS A 41 -12.99 11.53 0.37
C HIS A 41 -12.49 12.95 0.09
N ASN A 42 -12.42 13.79 1.14
CA ASN A 42 -11.82 15.11 1.00
C ASN A 42 -10.29 14.95 0.99
N TRP A 43 -9.70 14.92 -0.20
CA TRP A 43 -8.28 14.66 -0.43
C TRP A 43 -7.38 15.42 0.53
N LEU A 44 -7.43 16.76 0.52
CA LEU A 44 -6.50 17.58 1.27
C LEU A 44 -6.59 17.34 2.78
N ARG A 45 -7.81 17.17 3.31
CA ARG A 45 -8.00 16.87 4.74
C ARG A 45 -7.47 15.49 5.10
N ASN A 46 -7.71 14.50 4.24
CA ASN A 46 -7.26 13.13 4.42
C ASN A 46 -5.74 13.02 4.39
N VAL A 47 -5.10 13.49 3.31
CA VAL A 47 -3.65 13.38 3.14
C VAL A 47 -2.89 14.14 4.22
N ILE A 48 -3.37 15.31 4.65
CA ILE A 48 -2.74 16.06 5.75
C ILE A 48 -2.76 15.24 7.04
N THR A 49 -3.89 14.65 7.42
CA THR A 49 -3.99 13.88 8.67
C THR A 49 -3.29 12.53 8.58
N HIS A 50 -3.30 11.91 7.40
CA HIS A 50 -2.58 10.67 7.09
C HIS A 50 -1.07 10.86 7.30
N GLU A 51 -0.46 11.80 6.59
CA GLU A 51 0.97 12.11 6.67
C GLU A 51 1.37 12.62 8.07
N PHE A 52 0.52 13.44 8.68
CA PHE A 52 0.77 13.90 10.05
C PHE A 52 0.77 12.73 11.06
N THR A 53 -0.07 11.72 10.86
CA THR A 53 -0.09 10.52 11.69
C THR A 53 1.20 9.73 11.55
N HIS A 54 1.73 9.56 10.33
CA HIS A 54 3.07 8.97 10.13
C HIS A 54 4.13 9.73 10.90
N ALA A 55 4.14 11.07 10.79
CA ALA A 55 5.15 11.89 11.46
C ALA A 55 5.13 11.68 12.98
N VAL A 56 3.95 11.61 13.59
CA VAL A 56 3.80 11.41 15.04
C VAL A 56 4.12 9.97 15.44
N GLN A 57 3.56 8.99 14.76
CA GLN A 57 3.69 7.57 15.10
C GLN A 57 5.13 7.09 14.94
N ILE A 58 5.75 7.34 13.79
CA ILE A 58 7.12 6.90 13.53
C ILE A 58 8.06 7.53 14.56
N GLN A 59 7.93 8.83 14.86
CA GLN A 59 8.73 9.50 15.88
C GLN A 59 8.54 8.92 17.28
N ALA A 60 7.32 8.48 17.63
CA ALA A 60 7.06 7.82 18.91
C ALA A 60 7.65 6.39 18.96
N ALA A 61 7.74 5.71 17.82
CA ALA A 61 8.35 4.38 17.69
C ALA A 61 9.87 4.42 17.46
N MET A 62 10.50 5.59 17.41
CA MET A 62 11.95 5.70 17.23
C MET A 62 12.69 5.28 18.51
N LYS A 63 13.67 4.38 18.34
CA LYS A 63 14.56 3.91 19.41
C LYS A 63 15.57 4.95 19.85
N TYR A 64 16.01 5.78 18.90
CA TYR A 64 17.05 6.76 19.10
C TYR A 64 16.55 8.15 18.74
N SER A 65 17.17 9.18 19.32
CA SER A 65 16.83 10.54 18.93
C SER A 65 17.10 10.77 17.44
N ARG A 66 16.28 11.60 16.78
CA ARG A 66 16.42 11.94 15.34
C ARG A 66 17.83 12.41 14.94
N LYS A 67 18.58 13.02 15.86
CA LYS A 67 19.96 13.46 15.61
C LYS A 67 20.96 12.29 15.49
N ASN A 68 20.65 11.15 16.10
CA ASN A 68 21.56 10.00 16.22
C ASN A 68 21.03 8.74 15.50
N ALA A 69 19.85 8.83 14.88
CA ALA A 69 19.09 7.68 14.38
C ALA A 69 19.69 6.99 13.13
N CYS A 70 20.57 7.67 12.39
CA CYS A 70 21.22 7.13 11.19
C CYS A 70 22.51 6.32 11.51
N CYS A 71 23.05 6.39 12.73
CA CYS A 71 24.48 6.12 12.94
C CYS A 71 24.82 4.98 13.92
N LEU A 72 23.84 4.31 14.53
CA LEU A 72 24.12 3.23 15.47
C LEU A 72 24.27 1.90 14.72
N SER A 73 25.52 1.56 14.44
CA SER A 73 25.91 0.23 13.98
C SER A 73 26.76 -0.43 15.05
N SER A 74 26.47 -1.69 15.38
CA SER A 74 27.38 -2.51 16.17
C SER A 74 28.50 -2.96 15.23
N GLN A 75 29.71 -2.45 15.46
CA GLN A 75 30.87 -2.80 14.67
C GLN A 75 31.81 -3.66 15.50
N TRP A 76 32.17 -4.81 14.96
CA TRP A 76 33.22 -5.66 15.48
C TRP A 76 34.43 -5.57 14.55
N LEU A 77 35.61 -5.37 15.14
CA LEU A 77 36.88 -5.32 14.43
C LEU A 77 37.71 -6.55 14.79
N GLY A 78 38.14 -7.29 13.78
CA GLY A 78 39.18 -8.30 13.90
C GLY A 78 40.54 -7.66 13.72
N TYR A 79 41.51 -8.06 14.54
CA TYR A 79 42.88 -7.55 14.53
C TYR A 79 43.86 -8.70 14.28
N GLU A 80 44.93 -8.43 13.55
CA GLU A 80 46.01 -9.38 13.35
C GLU A 80 46.77 -9.67 14.64
N ASN A 81 47.39 -10.84 14.71
CA ASN A 81 48.29 -11.18 15.81
C ASN A 81 49.53 -10.28 15.74
N GLU A 82 49.73 -9.46 16.76
CA GLU A 82 50.87 -8.54 16.83
C GLU A 82 52.16 -9.31 17.16
N VAL A 83 53.24 -8.97 16.48
CA VAL A 83 54.55 -9.64 16.62
C VAL A 83 55.45 -8.86 17.58
N ARG A 84 55.14 -7.60 17.85
CA ARG A 84 55.88 -6.73 18.77
C ARG A 84 55.32 -6.75 20.21
N PRO A 85 56.16 -6.99 21.23
CA PRO A 85 55.71 -7.06 22.62
C PRO A 85 55.33 -5.70 23.24
N ASP A 86 55.62 -4.58 22.58
CA ASP A 86 55.29 -3.21 22.99
C ASP A 86 53.97 -2.66 22.41
N VAL A 87 53.27 -3.43 21.58
CA VAL A 87 52.03 -3.01 20.91
C VAL A 87 50.88 -3.94 21.32
N LEU A 88 49.77 -3.35 21.78
CA LEU A 88 48.69 -4.08 22.44
C LEU A 88 47.77 -4.88 21.48
N TYR A 89 47.70 -4.46 20.21
CA TYR A 89 46.85 -5.06 19.18
C TYR A 89 47.44 -4.79 17.79
N GLY A 90 47.35 -5.78 16.90
CA GLY A 90 47.83 -5.66 15.52
C GLY A 90 46.95 -4.78 14.65
N TYR A 91 47.25 -4.69 13.36
CA TYR A 91 46.41 -3.95 12.42
C TYR A 91 45.04 -4.61 12.26
N PRO A 92 43.95 -3.81 12.12
CA PRO A 92 42.63 -4.36 11.86
C PRO A 92 42.60 -5.03 10.47
N ASN A 93 42.18 -6.29 10.42
CA ASN A 93 42.08 -7.08 9.19
C ASN A 93 40.65 -7.54 8.85
N ALA A 94 39.70 -7.32 9.75
CA ALA A 94 38.29 -7.61 9.51
C ALA A 94 37.39 -6.55 10.15
N ILE A 95 36.30 -6.22 9.47
CA ILE A 95 35.22 -5.39 10.03
C ILE A 95 33.88 -6.07 9.75
N VAL A 96 33.09 -6.26 10.80
CA VAL A 96 31.72 -6.72 10.72
C VAL A 96 30.83 -5.61 11.29
N SER A 97 29.98 -5.04 10.45
CA SER A 97 29.08 -3.95 10.83
C SER A 97 27.64 -4.43 10.77
N TYR A 98 26.93 -4.40 11.89
CA TYR A 98 25.50 -4.69 11.97
C TYR A 98 24.71 -3.40 12.22
N PRO A 99 23.89 -2.92 11.28
CA PRO A 99 23.09 -1.74 11.48
C PRO A 99 21.97 -2.01 12.49
N LEU A 100 21.87 -1.20 13.55
CA LEU A 100 20.76 -1.26 14.49
C LEU A 100 19.66 -0.32 13.98
N SER A 101 18.61 -0.87 13.36
CA SER A 101 17.51 -0.04 12.85
C SER A 101 16.89 0.78 13.98
N GLY A 102 16.85 2.10 13.81
CA GLY A 102 16.22 3.03 14.74
C GLY A 102 14.69 3.06 14.64
N VAL A 103 14.11 2.46 13.59
CA VAL A 103 12.67 2.41 13.31
C VAL A 103 12.29 0.97 12.93
N GLY A 104 11.32 0.40 13.64
CA GLY A 104 10.86 -0.98 13.44
C GLY A 104 9.37 -1.11 13.17
N VAL A 105 8.74 -0.08 12.60
CA VAL A 105 7.29 -0.06 12.32
C VAL A 105 7.03 -0.78 10.99
N PRO A 106 6.25 -1.87 10.96
CA PRO A 106 5.92 -2.57 9.72
C PRO A 106 4.96 -1.75 8.84
N ALA A 107 5.03 -1.97 7.52
CA ALA A 107 4.26 -1.23 6.52
C ALA A 107 2.75 -1.18 6.84
N TRP A 108 2.10 -2.32 7.04
CA TRP A 108 0.67 -2.38 7.34
C TRP A 108 0.27 -1.58 8.58
N PHE A 109 1.13 -1.47 9.60
CA PHE A 109 0.82 -0.79 10.85
C PHE A 109 1.04 0.72 10.72
N ALA A 110 2.05 1.13 9.96
CA ALA A 110 2.23 2.52 9.58
C ALA A 110 1.01 3.01 8.79
N GLU A 111 0.64 2.30 7.73
CA GLU A 111 -0.50 2.68 6.89
C GLU A 111 -1.86 2.49 7.55
N GLY A 112 -2.01 1.41 8.30
CA GLY A 112 -3.27 1.11 8.96
C GLY A 112 -3.63 2.14 10.02
N THR A 113 -2.63 2.64 10.76
CA THR A 113 -2.86 3.71 11.75
C THR A 113 -3.02 5.09 11.12
N SER A 114 -2.33 5.39 10.00
CA SER A 114 -2.54 6.64 9.27
C SER A 114 -3.92 6.70 8.59
N GLN A 115 -4.43 5.57 8.09
CA GLN A 115 -5.81 5.46 7.59
C GLN A 115 -6.85 5.41 8.71
N TYR A 116 -6.53 4.81 9.86
CA TYR A 116 -7.41 4.84 11.03
C TYR A 116 -7.54 6.24 11.62
N GLN A 117 -6.44 6.99 11.71
CA GLN A 117 -6.38 8.37 12.17
C GLN A 117 -7.30 8.64 13.38
N ARG A 118 -7.86 9.85 13.46
CA ARG A 118 -8.89 10.19 14.44
C ARG A 118 -10.27 10.05 13.80
N GLN A 119 -10.99 8.99 14.14
CA GLN A 119 -12.28 8.63 13.55
C GLN A 119 -13.34 9.76 13.63
N GLN A 120 -13.29 10.61 14.66
CA GLN A 120 -14.22 11.75 14.81
C GLN A 120 -14.04 12.83 13.72
N LEU A 121 -12.90 12.88 13.05
CA LEU A 121 -12.66 13.83 11.95
C LEU A 121 -13.35 13.39 10.66
N SER A 122 -13.60 12.08 10.49
CA SER A 122 -14.26 11.51 9.31
C SER A 122 -13.59 11.84 7.97
N TYR A 123 -12.26 11.99 7.94
CA TYR A 123 -11.53 12.27 6.70
C TYR A 123 -11.22 11.02 5.87
N GLU A 124 -11.29 9.85 6.50
CA GLU A 124 -11.11 8.51 5.94
C GLU A 124 -12.13 7.61 6.61
N GLN A 125 -12.73 6.70 5.85
CA GLN A 125 -13.81 5.83 6.32
C GLN A 125 -13.62 4.42 5.76
N TRP A 126 -14.18 3.44 6.46
CA TRP A 126 -14.28 2.10 5.90
C TRP A 126 -15.44 2.05 4.92
N ASP A 127 -15.13 2.13 3.62
CA ASP A 127 -16.11 2.15 2.54
C ASP A 127 -16.38 0.77 1.93
N SER A 128 -17.32 0.72 0.99
CA SER A 128 -17.74 -0.50 0.29
C SER A 128 -16.67 -1.09 -0.64
N HIS A 129 -15.79 -0.28 -1.22
CA HIS A 129 -14.68 -0.76 -2.06
C HIS A 129 -13.63 -1.45 -1.20
N ARG A 130 -13.30 -0.87 -0.03
CA ARG A 130 -12.39 -1.50 0.94
C ARG A 130 -12.95 -2.82 1.49
N ASP A 131 -14.25 -2.85 1.82
CA ASP A 131 -14.93 -4.09 2.22
C ASP A 131 -14.95 -5.12 1.09
N MET A 132 -15.16 -4.71 -0.15
CA MET A 132 -15.08 -5.58 -1.32
C MET A 132 -13.69 -6.22 -1.46
N ILE A 133 -12.61 -5.43 -1.38
CA ILE A 133 -11.23 -5.92 -1.49
C ILE A 133 -10.94 -6.96 -0.40
N LEU A 134 -11.22 -6.61 0.87
CA LEU A 134 -11.00 -7.50 2.00
C LEU A 134 -11.81 -8.79 1.88
N ARG A 135 -13.07 -8.68 1.43
CA ARG A 135 -13.94 -9.83 1.20
C ARG A 135 -13.38 -10.76 0.12
N SER A 136 -12.92 -10.22 -1.02
CA SER A 136 -12.35 -11.03 -2.10
C SER A 136 -11.13 -11.81 -1.62
N TYR A 137 -10.24 -11.18 -0.83
CA TYR A 137 -9.09 -11.88 -0.25
C TYR A 137 -9.45 -13.06 0.65
N ILE A 138 -10.51 -12.92 1.44
CA ILE A 138 -10.98 -13.98 2.33
C ILE A 138 -11.67 -15.11 1.55
N GLU A 139 -12.56 -14.76 0.63
CA GLU A 139 -13.35 -15.72 -0.17
C GLU A 139 -12.48 -16.53 -1.13
N ASP A 140 -11.48 -15.90 -1.75
CA ASP A 140 -10.56 -16.57 -2.68
C ASP A 140 -9.41 -17.29 -1.95
N GLY A 141 -9.32 -17.16 -0.63
CA GLY A 141 -8.26 -17.80 0.16
C GLY A 141 -6.86 -17.21 -0.07
N ASN A 142 -6.77 -15.97 -0.57
CA ASN A 142 -5.54 -15.33 -1.03
C ASN A 142 -5.01 -14.25 -0.07
N MET A 143 -5.39 -14.29 1.21
CA MET A 143 -4.95 -13.32 2.22
C MET A 143 -3.42 -13.15 2.24
N LEU A 144 -2.95 -11.90 2.25
CA LEU A 144 -1.53 -11.59 2.43
C LEU A 144 -1.04 -12.10 3.77
N SER A 145 0.08 -12.82 3.79
CA SER A 145 0.67 -13.34 5.02
C SER A 145 1.19 -12.21 5.93
N TRP A 146 1.37 -12.53 7.22
CA TRP A 146 1.92 -11.59 8.21
C TRP A 146 3.24 -10.93 7.78
N GLY A 147 4.12 -11.70 7.12
CA GLY A 147 5.39 -11.17 6.61
C GLY A 147 5.23 -10.28 5.38
N GLU A 148 4.31 -10.62 4.47
CA GLU A 148 4.04 -9.81 3.27
C GLU A 148 3.43 -8.46 3.62
N MET A 149 2.58 -8.39 4.66
CA MET A 149 2.05 -7.15 5.18
C MET A 149 3.12 -6.23 5.80
N GLY A 150 4.30 -6.77 6.11
CA GLY A 150 5.36 -6.04 6.80
C GLY A 150 6.19 -5.09 5.92
N GLN A 151 6.14 -5.22 4.59
CA GLN A 151 7.07 -4.53 3.68
C GLN A 151 6.46 -4.17 2.31
N PHE A 152 6.97 -3.09 1.70
CA PHE A 152 6.60 -2.64 0.36
C PHE A 152 7.60 -3.07 -0.74
N SER A 153 8.60 -3.90 -0.43
CA SER A 153 9.68 -4.22 -1.38
C SER A 153 9.22 -5.11 -2.53
N SER A 154 9.40 -4.64 -3.77
CA SER A 154 9.18 -5.41 -5.01
C SER A 154 7.78 -6.03 -5.13
N ILE A 155 6.76 -5.25 -4.79
CA ILE A 155 5.36 -5.65 -4.91
C ILE A 155 4.66 -4.82 -5.99
N THR A 156 3.62 -5.39 -6.58
CA THR A 156 2.79 -4.66 -7.55
C THR A 156 1.96 -3.57 -6.86
N SER A 157 1.52 -2.56 -7.60
CA SER A 157 0.65 -1.48 -7.11
C SER A 157 -0.62 -2.03 -6.43
N LEU A 158 -1.18 -3.13 -6.96
CA LEU A 158 -2.35 -3.78 -6.37
C LEU A 158 -2.02 -4.40 -5.02
N LYS A 159 -0.88 -5.08 -4.91
CA LYS A 159 -0.45 -5.67 -3.64
C LYS A 159 -0.10 -4.59 -2.61
N ALA A 160 0.48 -3.48 -3.06
CA ALA A 160 0.70 -2.32 -2.20
C ALA A 160 -0.63 -1.81 -1.65
N GLU A 161 -1.61 -1.50 -2.50
CA GLU A 161 -2.94 -1.05 -2.08
C GLU A 161 -3.60 -2.04 -1.10
N SER A 162 -3.42 -3.33 -1.30
CA SER A 162 -3.92 -4.36 -0.38
C SER A 162 -3.25 -4.29 0.99
N ILE A 163 -1.96 -3.94 1.10
CA ILE A 163 -1.31 -3.71 2.40
C ILE A 163 -1.96 -2.53 3.13
N TYR A 164 -2.29 -1.44 2.45
CA TYR A 164 -3.04 -0.33 3.05
C TYR A 164 -4.40 -0.82 3.57
N ASN A 165 -5.20 -1.47 2.71
CA ASN A 165 -6.55 -1.91 3.07
C ASN A 165 -6.59 -2.96 4.19
N LEU A 166 -5.75 -3.99 4.10
CA LEU A 166 -5.64 -5.01 5.13
C LEU A 166 -5.04 -4.42 6.43
N GLY A 167 -4.08 -3.51 6.32
CA GLY A 167 -3.51 -2.80 7.45
C GLY A 167 -4.54 -1.95 8.19
N TYR A 168 -5.37 -1.22 7.46
CA TYR A 168 -6.48 -0.44 8.04
C TYR A 168 -7.52 -1.34 8.68
N ALA A 169 -7.91 -2.43 8.02
CA ALA A 169 -8.85 -3.41 8.56
C ALA A 169 -8.35 -4.03 9.88
N LEU A 170 -7.07 -4.45 9.91
CA LEU A 170 -6.46 -5.04 11.10
C LEU A 170 -6.33 -4.00 12.23
N THR A 171 -5.95 -2.77 11.90
CA THR A 171 -5.88 -1.66 12.87
C THR A 171 -7.25 -1.39 13.50
N ARG A 172 -8.31 -1.37 12.69
CA ARG A 172 -9.69 -1.26 13.17
C ARG A 172 -10.07 -2.44 14.08
N TYR A 173 -9.72 -3.66 13.70
CA TYR A 173 -9.97 -4.84 14.54
C TYR A 173 -9.27 -4.72 15.90
N ILE A 174 -8.01 -4.29 15.92
CA ILE A 174 -7.26 -4.08 17.16
C ILE A 174 -7.95 -3.02 18.02
N ALA A 175 -8.30 -1.87 17.44
CA ALA A 175 -8.95 -0.78 18.16
C ALA A 175 -10.33 -1.18 18.72
N GLN A 176 -11.12 -1.93 17.94
CA GLN A 176 -12.46 -2.37 18.34
C GLN A 176 -12.45 -3.46 19.41
N LYS A 177 -11.55 -4.45 19.28
CA LYS A 177 -11.50 -5.60 20.18
C LYS A 177 -10.70 -5.34 21.45
N TYR A 178 -9.57 -4.65 21.35
CA TYR A 178 -8.62 -4.46 22.44
C TYR A 178 -8.56 -3.04 22.99
N GLY A 179 -9.11 -2.06 22.26
CA GLY A 179 -9.12 -0.64 22.63
C GLY A 179 -8.21 0.21 21.74
N GLU A 180 -8.63 1.45 21.45
CA GLU A 180 -7.84 2.41 20.66
C GLU A 180 -6.49 2.75 21.31
N ASP A 181 -6.43 2.74 22.65
CA ASP A 181 -5.20 3.00 23.42
C ASP A 181 -4.10 1.98 23.13
N LYS A 182 -4.46 0.76 22.69
CA LYS A 182 -3.50 -0.27 22.33
C LYS A 182 -2.65 0.08 21.13
N LEU A 183 -3.19 0.85 20.17
CA LEU A 183 -2.41 1.33 19.03
C LEU A 183 -1.23 2.19 19.50
N ARG A 184 -1.49 3.12 20.44
CA ARG A 184 -0.44 3.95 21.06
C ARG A 184 0.55 3.08 21.85
N LEU A 185 0.07 2.15 22.65
CA LEU A 185 0.95 1.29 23.47
C LEU A 185 1.85 0.42 22.60
N ILE A 186 1.35 -0.15 21.50
CA ILE A 186 2.17 -0.89 20.53
C ILE A 186 3.28 0.01 19.98
N THR A 187 2.93 1.23 19.53
CA THR A 187 3.90 2.21 19.02
C THR A 187 4.98 2.53 20.07
N GLU A 188 4.59 2.73 21.33
CA GLU A 188 5.55 2.96 22.43
C GLU A 188 6.47 1.77 22.66
N LYS A 189 5.94 0.54 22.62
CA LYS A 189 6.74 -0.70 22.74
C LYS A 189 7.71 -0.88 21.58
N LEU A 190 7.33 -0.51 20.36
CA LEU A 190 8.25 -0.49 19.21
C LEU A 190 9.40 0.51 19.40
N GLY A 191 9.19 1.58 20.18
CA GLY A 191 10.22 2.56 20.55
C GLY A 191 11.24 2.06 21.57
N GLU A 192 11.01 0.94 22.26
CA GLU A 192 11.92 0.44 23.28
C GLU A 192 13.19 -0.17 22.66
N LEU A 193 14.37 0.14 23.23
CA LEU A 193 15.68 -0.36 22.74
C LEU A 193 15.77 -1.89 22.70
N THR A 194 14.98 -2.59 23.51
CA THR A 194 15.01 -4.05 23.67
C THR A 194 13.98 -4.78 22.80
N ASN A 195 13.19 -4.06 22.00
CA ASN A 195 12.09 -4.64 21.24
C ASN A 195 12.34 -4.52 19.73
N PHE A 196 12.56 -5.62 19.02
CA PHE A 196 12.92 -5.60 17.59
C PHE A 196 11.88 -6.27 16.68
N SER A 197 10.71 -6.64 17.21
CA SER A 197 9.65 -7.23 16.38
C SER A 197 8.27 -6.71 16.76
N MET A 198 7.42 -6.62 15.74
CA MET A 198 6.00 -6.31 15.92
C MET A 198 5.33 -7.32 16.86
N ASP A 199 5.70 -8.59 16.75
CA ASP A 199 5.13 -9.68 17.56
C ASP A 199 5.36 -9.44 19.06
N LYS A 200 6.59 -9.06 19.43
CA LYS A 200 6.95 -8.75 20.81
C LYS A 200 6.24 -7.47 21.29
N ALA A 201 6.19 -6.43 20.47
CA ALA A 201 5.50 -5.19 20.81
C ALA A 201 4.00 -5.41 21.06
N MET A 202 3.34 -6.22 20.22
CA MET A 202 1.94 -6.61 20.43
C MET A 202 1.76 -7.48 21.67
N LYS A 203 2.67 -8.43 21.92
CA LYS A 203 2.63 -9.25 23.12
C LYS A 203 2.75 -8.42 24.40
N GLU A 204 3.61 -7.41 24.42
CA GLU A 204 3.78 -6.52 25.57
C GLU A 204 2.61 -5.54 25.76
N ALA A 205 1.96 -5.10 24.67
CA ALA A 205 0.86 -4.11 24.73
C ALA A 205 -0.53 -4.75 24.92
N ILE A 206 -0.77 -5.90 24.29
CA ILE A 206 -2.06 -6.60 24.21
C ILE A 206 -2.05 -7.92 24.99
N GLY A 207 -0.88 -8.55 25.16
CA GLY A 207 -0.77 -9.86 25.80
C GLY A 207 -0.78 -11.05 24.82
N ILE A 208 -0.89 -10.79 23.52
CA ILE A 208 -0.97 -11.81 22.46
C ILE A 208 0.14 -11.55 21.44
N ASP A 209 0.80 -12.61 20.97
CA ASP A 209 1.79 -12.52 19.91
C ASP A 209 1.18 -11.95 18.62
N GLY A 210 1.94 -11.15 17.87
CA GLY A 210 1.43 -10.49 16.67
C GLY A 210 0.92 -11.46 15.62
N LYS A 211 1.62 -12.58 15.42
CA LYS A 211 1.21 -13.62 14.48
C LYS A 211 -0.06 -14.33 14.94
N ASP A 212 -0.18 -14.57 16.24
CA ASP A 212 -1.38 -15.20 16.82
C ASP A 212 -2.60 -14.27 16.70
N LEU A 213 -2.42 -12.97 16.96
CA LEU A 213 -3.49 -11.97 16.77
C LEU A 213 -3.91 -11.90 15.30
N TYR A 214 -2.95 -11.92 14.37
CA TYR A 214 -3.25 -11.96 12.94
C TYR A 214 -4.06 -13.21 12.57
N ASN A 215 -3.65 -14.40 13.03
CA ASN A 215 -4.38 -15.64 12.76
C ASN A 215 -5.81 -15.61 13.34
N GLU A 216 -5.95 -15.07 14.55
CA GLU A 216 -7.25 -14.85 15.18
C GLU A 216 -8.14 -13.91 14.34
N TRP A 217 -7.58 -12.79 13.88
CA TRP A 217 -8.28 -11.84 13.01
C TRP A 217 -8.73 -12.48 11.69
N VAL A 218 -7.86 -13.26 11.03
CA VAL A 218 -8.22 -13.99 9.81
C VAL A 218 -9.36 -15.00 10.06
N ALA A 219 -9.31 -15.73 11.19
CA ALA A 219 -10.37 -16.66 11.56
C ALA A 219 -11.70 -15.94 11.86
N TYR A 220 -11.63 -14.79 12.52
CA TYR A 220 -12.77 -13.91 12.74
C TYR A 220 -13.39 -13.45 11.41
N LEU A 221 -12.56 -12.96 10.47
CA LEU A 221 -13.03 -12.51 9.16
C LEU A 221 -13.70 -13.62 8.36
N LYS A 222 -13.12 -14.83 8.34
CA LYS A 222 -13.73 -16.00 7.69
C LYS A 222 -15.13 -16.25 8.22
N THR A 223 -15.26 -16.27 9.55
CA THR A 223 -16.56 -16.49 10.22
C THR A 223 -17.55 -15.36 9.91
N ASP A 224 -17.12 -14.11 9.95
CA ASP A 224 -17.97 -12.94 9.66
C ASP A 224 -18.47 -12.97 8.22
N TYR A 225 -17.58 -13.13 7.24
CA TYR A 225 -17.96 -13.17 5.83
C TYR A 225 -18.80 -14.40 5.48
N ASP A 226 -18.51 -15.58 6.03
CA ASP A 226 -19.36 -16.76 5.82
C ASP A 226 -20.79 -16.52 6.30
N ASN A 227 -20.95 -15.79 7.41
CA ASN A 227 -22.27 -15.43 7.92
C ASN A 227 -22.96 -14.37 7.05
N ARG A 228 -22.25 -13.30 6.68
CA ARG A 228 -22.77 -12.19 5.85
C ARG A 228 -23.15 -12.65 4.43
N LEU A 229 -22.37 -13.57 3.88
CA LEU A 229 -22.54 -14.06 2.50
C LEU A 229 -23.39 -15.32 2.41
N ARG A 230 -23.92 -15.86 3.53
CA ARG A 230 -24.67 -17.13 3.54
C ARG A 230 -25.81 -17.17 2.53
N ASN A 231 -26.54 -16.08 2.34
CA ASN A 231 -27.63 -16.02 1.38
C ASN A 231 -27.12 -15.78 -0.05
N VAL A 232 -26.07 -14.96 -0.22
CA VAL A 232 -25.44 -14.70 -1.53
C VAL A 232 -24.83 -15.98 -2.11
N LYS A 233 -24.20 -16.81 -1.27
CA LYS A 233 -23.59 -18.09 -1.68
C LYS A 233 -24.61 -19.12 -2.17
N LYS A 234 -25.89 -19.04 -1.76
CA LYS A 234 -26.94 -19.97 -2.22
C LYS A 234 -27.31 -19.76 -3.68
N ASP A 235 -27.32 -18.49 -4.10
CA ASP A 235 -27.69 -18.08 -5.45
C ASP A 235 -26.44 -17.72 -6.29
N LYS A 236 -25.27 -18.29 -5.93
CA LYS A 236 -24.00 -17.99 -6.61
C LYS A 236 -24.09 -18.41 -8.07
N MET A 237 -23.96 -17.43 -8.97
CA MET A 237 -23.77 -17.66 -10.39
C MET A 237 -22.34 -17.25 -10.77
N GLU A 238 -21.59 -18.16 -11.37
CA GLU A 238 -20.24 -17.89 -11.86
C GLU A 238 -20.29 -17.65 -13.37
N GLY A 239 -19.70 -16.54 -13.81
CA GLY A 239 -19.53 -16.21 -15.23
C GLY A 239 -18.27 -16.87 -15.82
N GLU A 240 -18.15 -16.82 -17.14
CA GLU A 240 -16.89 -17.15 -17.82
C GLU A 240 -15.92 -15.97 -17.71
N ILE A 241 -14.69 -16.23 -17.23
CA ILE A 241 -13.64 -15.21 -17.18
C ILE A 241 -13.11 -14.98 -18.60
N ILE A 242 -13.35 -13.77 -19.14
CA ILE A 242 -12.91 -13.37 -20.49
C ILE A 242 -11.50 -12.76 -20.51
N GLU A 243 -11.08 -12.15 -19.41
CA GLU A 243 -9.75 -11.54 -19.25
C GLU A 243 -9.22 -11.89 -17.86
N LYS A 244 -8.03 -12.49 -17.80
CA LYS A 244 -7.38 -12.95 -16.56
C LYS A 244 -6.23 -12.06 -16.13
N THR A 245 -5.69 -11.30 -17.07
CA THR A 245 -4.50 -10.49 -16.90
C THR A 245 -4.83 -9.01 -16.84
N GLY A 246 -3.90 -8.25 -16.27
CA GLY A 246 -3.99 -6.81 -16.13
C GLY A 246 -4.24 -6.35 -14.70
N PHE A 247 -3.63 -5.21 -14.38
CA PHE A 247 -3.80 -4.53 -13.10
C PHE A 247 -5.26 -4.11 -12.88
N ALA A 248 -5.95 -3.76 -13.98
CA ALA A 248 -7.31 -3.26 -14.01
C ALA A 248 -8.09 -3.84 -15.19
N ASN A 249 -9.35 -4.22 -14.97
CA ASN A 249 -10.31 -4.61 -16.01
C ASN A 249 -11.64 -3.91 -15.72
N TYR A 250 -11.80 -2.69 -16.23
CA TYR A 250 -12.86 -1.78 -15.83
C TYR A 250 -13.97 -1.63 -16.88
N ASN A 251 -15.16 -1.33 -16.38
CA ASN A 251 -16.32 -0.86 -17.14
C ASN A 251 -16.65 -1.70 -18.39
N PRO A 252 -16.82 -3.04 -18.27
CA PRO A 252 -17.22 -3.85 -19.41
C PRO A 252 -18.61 -3.43 -19.90
N GLN A 253 -18.76 -3.29 -21.22
CA GLN A 253 -20.01 -2.94 -21.90
C GLN A 253 -20.25 -3.86 -23.09
N PHE A 254 -21.45 -4.39 -23.22
CA PHE A 254 -21.85 -5.12 -24.42
C PHE A 254 -22.09 -4.14 -25.58
N SER A 255 -21.69 -4.53 -26.78
CA SER A 255 -22.12 -3.83 -27.99
C SER A 255 -23.64 -3.93 -28.17
N PRO A 256 -24.30 -2.98 -28.87
CA PRO A 256 -25.75 -3.00 -29.05
C PRO A 256 -26.30 -4.27 -29.73
N ASP A 257 -25.48 -4.93 -30.56
CA ASP A 257 -25.79 -6.20 -31.23
C ASP A 257 -25.47 -7.43 -30.37
N GLY A 258 -24.86 -7.23 -29.19
CA GLY A 258 -24.49 -8.29 -28.25
C GLY A 258 -23.33 -9.18 -28.69
N ASN A 259 -22.62 -8.85 -29.77
CA ASN A 259 -21.56 -9.69 -30.33
C ASN A 259 -20.19 -9.44 -29.70
N ASN A 260 -19.98 -8.25 -29.12
CA ASN A 260 -18.70 -7.83 -28.57
C ASN A 260 -18.84 -7.28 -27.16
N ILE A 261 -17.75 -7.31 -26.39
CA ILE A 261 -17.63 -6.67 -25.08
C ILE A 261 -16.46 -5.69 -25.14
N SER A 262 -16.71 -4.41 -24.91
CA SER A 262 -15.65 -3.41 -24.76
C SER A 262 -15.33 -3.20 -23.29
N TYR A 263 -14.05 -3.12 -22.93
CA TYR A 263 -13.61 -2.87 -21.55
C TYR A 263 -12.30 -2.07 -21.54
N LEU A 264 -12.00 -1.43 -20.41
CA LEU A 264 -10.72 -0.74 -20.21
C LEU A 264 -9.77 -1.68 -19.47
N SER A 265 -8.56 -1.85 -19.99
CA SER A 265 -7.57 -2.75 -19.38
C SER A 265 -6.14 -2.26 -19.56
N HIS A 266 -5.24 -2.88 -18.82
CA HIS A 266 -3.81 -2.65 -18.89
C HIS A 266 -3.03 -3.93 -18.51
N PRO A 267 -2.79 -4.84 -19.48
CA PRO A 267 -2.18 -6.14 -19.20
C PRO A 267 -0.68 -6.07 -18.89
N ASP A 268 0.05 -5.11 -19.45
CA ASP A 268 1.52 -5.15 -19.51
C ASP A 268 2.27 -4.22 -18.55
N PHE A 269 1.60 -3.25 -17.91
CA PHE A 269 2.24 -2.38 -16.92
C PHE A 269 1.45 -2.28 -15.62
N ASP A 270 2.15 -1.83 -14.58
CA ASP A 270 1.65 -1.72 -13.20
C ASP A 270 1.37 -0.25 -12.86
N ASP A 271 0.63 0.42 -13.75
CA ASP A 271 0.19 1.81 -13.60
C ASP A 271 -1.30 1.99 -13.92
N GLY A 272 -1.83 3.20 -13.69
CA GLY A 272 -3.25 3.51 -13.87
C GLY A 272 -3.70 3.75 -15.31
N THR A 273 -2.82 3.63 -16.30
CA THR A 273 -3.10 4.00 -17.69
C THR A 273 -3.81 2.87 -18.41
N THR A 274 -5.09 3.02 -18.75
CA THR A 274 -5.84 1.97 -19.46
C THR A 274 -5.96 2.21 -20.97
N GLY A 275 -5.90 1.13 -21.75
CA GLY A 275 -6.34 1.09 -23.15
C GLY A 275 -7.77 0.57 -23.30
N LEU A 276 -8.39 0.78 -24.46
CA LEU A 276 -9.69 0.19 -24.79
C LEU A 276 -9.48 -1.19 -25.44
N PHE A 277 -10.15 -2.21 -24.93
CA PHE A 277 -10.10 -3.57 -25.44
C PHE A 277 -11.49 -3.98 -25.93
N ILE A 278 -11.55 -4.71 -27.03
CA ILE A 278 -12.80 -5.23 -27.59
C ILE A 278 -12.69 -6.75 -27.73
N TYR A 279 -13.51 -7.48 -26.97
CA TYR A 279 -13.62 -8.92 -27.00
C TYR A 279 -14.74 -9.36 -27.94
N ASP A 280 -14.41 -10.14 -28.96
CA ASP A 280 -15.38 -10.79 -29.86
C ASP A 280 -15.83 -12.11 -29.22
N ILE A 281 -17.11 -12.19 -28.85
CA ILE A 281 -17.69 -13.32 -28.12
C ILE A 281 -17.67 -14.59 -28.98
N SER A 282 -17.91 -14.45 -30.29
CA SER A 282 -17.99 -15.59 -31.21
C SER A 282 -16.61 -16.20 -31.47
N LYS A 283 -15.58 -15.35 -31.58
CA LYS A 283 -14.21 -15.77 -31.86
C LYS A 283 -13.41 -16.07 -30.60
N LYS A 284 -13.91 -15.67 -29.43
CA LYS A 284 -13.18 -15.68 -28.15
C LYS A 284 -11.80 -15.02 -28.25
N LYS A 285 -11.75 -13.85 -28.90
CA LYS A 285 -10.51 -13.11 -29.14
C LYS A 285 -10.68 -11.65 -28.75
N THR A 286 -9.63 -11.09 -28.16
CA THR A 286 -9.55 -9.67 -27.80
C THR A 286 -8.72 -8.91 -28.83
N GLU A 287 -9.24 -7.78 -29.30
CA GLU A 287 -8.52 -6.77 -30.08
C GLU A 287 -8.23 -5.55 -29.20
N VAL A 288 -7.01 -5.00 -29.31
CA VAL A 288 -6.57 -3.83 -28.55
C VAL A 288 -6.75 -2.56 -29.38
N TYR A 289 -7.36 -1.55 -28.79
CA TYR A 289 -7.46 -0.20 -29.31
C TYR A 289 -6.73 0.73 -28.33
N GLN A 290 -5.43 0.87 -28.52
CA GLN A 290 -4.61 1.70 -27.64
C GLN A 290 -4.98 3.18 -27.83
N LEU A 291 -5.46 3.81 -26.75
CA LEU A 291 -5.63 5.26 -26.70
C LEU A 291 -4.24 5.87 -26.54
N ARG A 292 -3.58 6.26 -27.64
CA ARG A 292 -2.47 7.23 -27.51
C ARG A 292 -3.06 8.50 -26.91
N PHE A 293 -2.47 8.94 -25.81
CA PHE A 293 -2.83 10.13 -25.03
C PHE A 293 -3.61 11.19 -25.80
N LEU A 294 -4.84 11.44 -25.36
CA LEU A 294 -5.59 12.64 -25.72
C LEU A 294 -4.88 13.84 -25.08
N GLN A 295 -3.89 14.41 -25.79
CA GLN A 295 -3.37 15.72 -25.42
C GLN A 295 -4.50 16.73 -25.68
N ILE A 296 -5.20 17.15 -24.62
CA ILE A 296 -6.18 18.23 -24.74
C ILE A 296 -5.38 19.50 -25.03
N ILE A 297 -5.24 19.85 -26.30
CA ILE A 297 -4.71 21.16 -26.69
C ILE A 297 -5.75 22.20 -26.26
N PRO A 298 -5.43 23.12 -25.32
CA PRO A 298 -6.36 24.17 -24.95
C PRO A 298 -6.63 25.06 -26.17
N GLY A 299 -7.89 25.20 -26.58
CA GLY A 299 -8.32 26.14 -27.63
C GLY A 299 -8.99 25.57 -28.88
N LEU A 300 -9.16 24.24 -29.00
CA LEU A 300 -9.93 23.65 -30.12
C LEU A 300 -11.43 23.54 -29.78
N PRO A 301 -12.34 23.91 -30.71
CA PRO A 301 -13.79 23.80 -30.52
C PRO A 301 -14.23 22.34 -30.32
N THR A 302 -15.27 22.17 -29.51
CA THR A 302 -15.71 20.93 -28.84
C THR A 302 -16.05 19.75 -29.76
N GLU A 303 -16.19 19.98 -31.06
CA GLU A 303 -16.65 18.97 -32.04
C GLU A 303 -15.53 18.14 -32.68
N ARG A 304 -14.24 18.39 -32.37
CA ARG A 304 -13.10 17.61 -32.90
C ARG A 304 -12.06 17.24 -31.84
N LYS A 305 -12.49 16.57 -30.75
CA LYS A 305 -11.55 16.14 -29.70
C LYS A 305 -11.11 14.69 -29.72
N SER A 306 -11.60 13.81 -30.58
CA SER A 306 -11.13 12.41 -30.58
C SER A 306 -10.74 11.93 -31.97
N PHE A 307 -9.43 11.80 -32.21
CA PHE A 307 -8.93 10.92 -33.27
C PHE A 307 -8.55 9.59 -32.61
N LEU A 308 -9.32 8.55 -32.90
CA LEU A 308 -8.93 7.17 -32.59
C LEU A 308 -7.93 6.73 -33.66
N GLN A 309 -6.66 6.54 -33.30
CA GLN A 309 -5.71 5.88 -34.17
C GLN A 309 -5.74 4.39 -33.88
N LYS A 310 -6.17 3.60 -34.87
CA LYS A 310 -6.18 2.13 -34.79
C LYS A 310 -4.76 1.62 -35.08
N GLU A 311 -4.04 1.17 -34.06
CA GLU A 311 -2.84 0.33 -34.25
C GLU A 311 -3.24 -1.13 -34.07
N PHE A 312 -2.99 -1.95 -35.10
CA PHE A 312 -3.15 -3.39 -35.02
C PHE A 312 -1.88 -3.98 -34.40
N SER A 313 -1.92 -4.34 -33.12
CA SER A 313 -0.93 -5.24 -32.53
C SER A 313 -1.59 -6.58 -32.23
N SER A 314 -1.07 -7.65 -32.83
CA SER A 314 -1.49 -9.03 -32.56
C SER A 314 -0.56 -9.75 -31.58
N ASP A 315 0.49 -9.08 -31.10
CA ASP A 315 1.50 -9.67 -30.20
C ASP A 315 1.93 -8.63 -29.14
N TYR A 316 1.79 -9.02 -27.88
CA TYR A 316 2.13 -8.23 -26.68
C TYR A 316 3.65 -8.09 -26.42
N SER A 317 4.51 -8.33 -27.42
CA SER A 317 5.95 -8.57 -27.20
C SER A 317 6.90 -7.48 -27.69
N SER A 318 6.43 -6.33 -28.19
CA SER A 318 7.35 -5.31 -28.68
C SER A 318 6.81 -3.89 -28.61
N PHE A 319 7.00 -3.22 -27.48
CA PHE A 319 7.16 -1.76 -27.47
C PHE A 319 8.29 -1.41 -26.50
N ASP A 320 9.49 -1.26 -27.06
CA ASP A 320 10.65 -0.73 -26.35
C ASP A 320 10.40 0.71 -25.91
N SER A 321 10.86 0.98 -24.69
CA SER A 321 10.85 2.23 -23.93
C SER A 321 11.28 3.48 -24.71
N PHE A 322 10.54 4.58 -24.54
CA PHE A 322 11.04 5.94 -24.68
C PHE A 322 10.77 6.76 -23.43
#